data_AF-A0A0E3VXZ6-F1
#
_entry.id   AF-A0A0E3VXZ6-F1
#
_cell.length_a   1.000
_cell.length_b   1.000
_cell.length_c   1.000
_cell.angle_alpha   90.00
_cell.angle_beta   90.00
_cell.angle_gamma   90.00
#
_symmetry.space_group_name_H-M   'P 1'
#
loop_
_entity.id
_entity.type
_entity.pdbx_description
1 polymer ?
#
loop_
_entity_poly.entity_id
_entity_poly.type
_entity_poly.pdbx_seq_one_letter_code
_entity_poly.pdbx_strand_id
1 'polypeptide(L)'
;MHFLDAVKAYKAGALRGALTSAWVALAYDLIAKYRELSAMGDAAATAFLQSWDNATAAGDVAKLLQLEAGILEDATANTQVVNRIARTHLERLREDRHRCAHPAFSAEADLFEPSPELVRLHLVNTVDLVLSQEPLQGKAIFDLYDVDVQSPGFPTAYERILDYVEQRYLARVRAQNVRNFGTVLAKSLLKGVPAQWEPLHRKIIPSLVTVRDRAPQAWPDIFAAIVRLIEISNRRTGLAPLHSSLLFRISGLSFKRRHGQPCRRLSTTPSPPPSPTIASLLVSPSRNSAQRC
;
A
#
# COMPACT_ATOMS: atom_id res chain seq x y z
N MET A 1 7.58 19.82 -9.92
CA MET A 1 7.74 21.21 -10.45
C MET A 1 6.57 22.09 -10.02
N HIS A 2 5.32 21.73 -10.34
CA HIS A 2 4.14 22.58 -10.10
C HIS A 2 3.82 22.93 -8.63
N PHE A 3 4.08 22.03 -7.67
CA PHE A 3 3.85 22.36 -6.26
C PHE A 3 4.79 23.45 -5.73
N LEU A 4 6.03 23.49 -6.23
CA LEU A 4 6.98 24.54 -5.87
C LEU A 4 6.48 25.91 -6.34
N ASP A 5 5.82 25.98 -7.49
CA ASP A 5 5.22 27.21 -8.00
C ASP A 5 4.07 27.68 -7.10
N ALA A 6 3.26 26.74 -6.58
CA ALA A 6 2.22 27.05 -5.59
C ALA A 6 2.81 27.67 -4.31
N VAL A 7 3.90 27.09 -3.80
CA VAL A 7 4.59 27.61 -2.61
C VAL A 7 5.23 28.98 -2.87
N LYS A 8 5.81 29.20 -4.06
CA LYS A 8 6.37 30.50 -4.44
C LYS A 8 5.28 31.56 -4.55
N ALA A 9 4.16 31.25 -5.21
CA ALA A 9 3.01 32.15 -5.32
C ALA A 9 2.45 32.52 -3.94
N TYR A 10 2.32 31.54 -3.04
CA TYR A 10 1.89 31.78 -1.66
C TYR A 10 2.83 32.76 -0.94
N LYS A 11 4.15 32.52 -1.02
CA LYS A 11 5.17 33.38 -0.40
C LYS A 11 5.18 34.81 -0.97
N ALA A 12 4.82 34.98 -2.24
CA ALA A 12 4.72 36.27 -2.90
C ALA A 12 3.38 37.00 -2.63
N GLY A 13 2.47 36.41 -1.85
CA GLY A 13 1.13 36.97 -1.61
C GLY A 13 0.15 36.77 -2.77
N ALA A 14 0.52 36.03 -3.81
CA ALA A 14 -0.35 35.70 -4.93
C ALA A 14 -1.26 34.50 -4.58
N LEU A 15 -2.18 34.70 -3.64
CA LEU A 15 -2.95 33.62 -2.99
C LEU A 15 -3.86 32.86 -3.96
N ARG A 16 -4.57 33.56 -4.84
CA ARG A 16 -5.37 32.95 -5.93
C ARG A 16 -4.51 32.10 -6.89
N GLY A 17 -3.31 32.60 -7.21
CA GLY A 17 -2.33 31.88 -8.03
C GLY A 17 -1.82 30.62 -7.34
N ALA A 18 -1.57 30.70 -6.03
CA ALA A 18 -1.13 29.56 -5.23
C ALA A 18 -2.15 28.41 -5.24
N LEU A 19 -3.46 28.71 -5.07
CA LEU A 19 -4.51 27.69 -5.17
C LEU A 19 -4.58 27.05 -6.56
N THR A 20 -4.45 27.86 -7.61
CA THR A 20 -4.46 27.37 -8.99
C THR A 20 -3.28 26.41 -9.25
N SER A 21 -2.07 26.79 -8.84
CA SER A 21 -0.88 25.94 -8.98
C SER A 21 -0.95 24.69 -8.10
N ALA A 22 -1.53 24.77 -6.91
CA ALA A 22 -1.73 23.61 -6.04
C ALA A 22 -2.68 22.58 -6.66
N TRP A 23 -3.78 23.05 -7.26
CA TRP A 23 -4.71 22.19 -7.99
C TRP A 23 -4.05 21.50 -9.20
N VAL A 24 -3.26 22.24 -9.99
CA VAL A 24 -2.51 21.66 -11.11
C VAL A 24 -1.52 20.59 -10.63
N ALA A 25 -0.80 20.87 -9.53
CA ALA A 25 0.13 19.89 -8.95
C ALA A 25 -0.58 18.61 -8.50
N LEU A 26 -1.74 18.74 -7.87
CA LEU A 26 -2.59 17.63 -7.46
C LEU A 26 -3.05 16.78 -8.66
N ALA A 27 -3.64 17.41 -9.67
CA ALA A 27 -4.18 16.71 -10.83
C ALA A 27 -3.07 15.96 -11.59
N TYR A 28 -1.92 16.61 -11.79
CA TYR A 28 -0.76 16.01 -12.42
C TYR A 28 -0.27 14.77 -11.67
N ASP A 29 -0.16 14.87 -10.34
CA ASP A 29 0.32 13.78 -9.50
C ASP A 29 -0.65 12.59 -9.48
N LEU A 30 -1.97 12.83 -9.49
CA LEU A 30 -2.96 11.76 -9.66
C LEU A 30 -2.84 11.06 -11.01
N ILE A 31 -2.63 11.80 -12.10
CA ILE A 31 -2.40 11.21 -13.43
C ILE A 31 -1.11 10.37 -13.45
N ALA A 32 -0.04 10.85 -12.82
CA ALA A 32 1.20 10.09 -12.69
C ALA A 32 0.98 8.78 -11.92
N LYS A 33 0.25 8.84 -10.79
CA LYS A 33 -0.15 7.66 -10.01
C LYS A 33 -1.01 6.69 -10.80
N TYR A 34 -1.90 7.20 -11.64
CA TYR A 34 -2.73 6.37 -12.50
C TYR A 34 -1.86 5.60 -13.51
N ARG A 35 -0.82 6.22 -14.05
CA ARG A 35 0.12 5.54 -14.96
C ARG A 35 0.86 4.41 -14.24
N GLU A 36 1.30 4.63 -13.01
CA GLU A 36 1.88 3.55 -12.19
C GLU A 36 0.88 2.43 -11.92
N LEU A 37 -0.35 2.76 -11.53
CA LEU A 37 -1.39 1.75 -11.27
C LEU A 37 -1.77 0.97 -12.52
N SER A 38 -1.86 1.64 -13.68
CA SER A 38 -2.11 1.00 -14.96
C SER A 38 -0.97 0.03 -15.33
N ALA A 39 0.29 0.43 -15.11
CA ALA A 39 1.44 -0.46 -15.29
C ALA A 39 1.39 -1.68 -14.34
N MET A 40 0.77 -1.54 -13.18
CA MET A 40 0.51 -2.64 -12.24
C MET A 40 -0.77 -3.45 -12.55
N GLY A 41 -1.48 -3.13 -13.64
CA GLY A 41 -2.66 -3.85 -14.11
C GLY A 41 -4.01 -3.36 -13.59
N ASP A 42 -4.08 -2.17 -12.99
CA ASP A 42 -5.35 -1.58 -12.55
C ASP A 42 -6.20 -1.15 -13.77
N ALA A 43 -7.29 -1.87 -14.02
CA ALA A 43 -8.16 -1.66 -15.17
C ALA A 43 -8.89 -0.30 -15.12
N ALA A 44 -9.27 0.18 -13.92
CA ALA A 44 -9.95 1.46 -13.77
C ALA A 44 -9.02 2.62 -14.10
N ALA A 45 -7.79 2.59 -13.56
CA ALA A 45 -6.76 3.57 -13.90
C ALA A 45 -6.46 3.55 -15.40
N THR A 46 -6.38 2.36 -16.00
CA THR A 46 -6.15 2.18 -17.45
C THR A 46 -7.26 2.79 -18.28
N ALA A 47 -8.53 2.56 -17.94
CA ALA A 47 -9.67 3.13 -18.65
C ALA A 47 -9.70 4.66 -18.58
N PHE A 48 -9.42 5.24 -17.40
CA PHE A 48 -9.34 6.69 -17.25
C PHE A 48 -8.22 7.29 -18.12
N LEU A 49 -7.02 6.69 -18.08
CA LEU A 49 -5.88 7.14 -18.88
C LEU A 49 -6.15 7.05 -20.38
N GLN A 50 -6.79 5.98 -20.85
CA GLN A 50 -7.18 5.88 -22.26
C GLN A 50 -8.11 7.04 -22.67
N SER A 51 -9.10 7.38 -21.83
CA SER A 51 -9.94 8.55 -22.09
C SER A 51 -9.14 9.86 -22.09
N TRP A 52 -8.18 10.00 -21.18
CA TRP A 52 -7.33 11.19 -21.07
C TRP A 52 -6.39 11.36 -22.28
N ASP A 53 -5.70 10.29 -22.65
CA ASP A 53 -4.73 10.29 -23.75
C ASP A 53 -5.45 10.47 -25.10
N ASN A 54 -6.61 9.85 -25.29
CA ASN A 54 -7.45 10.06 -26.48
C ASN A 54 -7.91 11.52 -26.61
N ALA A 55 -8.37 12.13 -25.50
CA ALA A 55 -8.77 13.54 -25.49
C ALA A 55 -7.58 14.47 -25.78
N THR A 56 -6.41 14.13 -25.24
CA THR A 56 -5.16 14.86 -25.49
C THR A 56 -4.76 14.78 -26.97
N ALA A 57 -4.78 13.59 -27.56
CA ALA A 57 -4.44 13.38 -28.98
C ALA A 57 -5.42 14.08 -29.93
N ALA A 58 -6.70 14.14 -29.55
CA ALA A 58 -7.74 14.84 -30.32
C ALA A 58 -7.74 16.38 -30.13
N GLY A 59 -6.97 16.90 -29.16
CA GLY A 59 -7.05 18.32 -28.79
C GLY A 59 -8.40 18.72 -28.18
N ASP A 60 -9.14 17.78 -27.59
CA ASP A 60 -10.47 18.00 -27.01
C ASP A 60 -10.37 18.64 -25.62
N VAL A 61 -10.23 19.96 -25.60
CA VAL A 61 -10.11 20.75 -24.37
C VAL A 61 -11.33 20.58 -23.47
N ALA A 62 -12.54 20.49 -24.04
CA ALA A 62 -13.77 20.34 -23.25
C ALA A 62 -13.76 19.00 -22.49
N LYS A 63 -13.34 17.92 -23.16
CA LYS A 63 -13.20 16.61 -22.53
C LYS A 63 -12.11 16.58 -21.47
N LEU A 64 -10.97 17.22 -21.72
CA LEU A 64 -9.89 17.31 -20.73
C LEU A 64 -10.33 18.05 -19.46
N LEU A 65 -11.03 19.17 -19.59
CA LEU A 65 -11.60 19.90 -18.46
C LEU A 65 -12.65 19.05 -17.70
N GLN A 66 -13.46 18.26 -18.43
CA GLN A 66 -14.40 17.33 -17.80
C GLN A 66 -13.69 16.24 -17.00
N LEU A 67 -12.62 15.66 -17.53
CA LEU A 67 -11.83 14.63 -16.86
C LEU A 67 -11.09 15.20 -15.64
N GLU A 68 -10.49 16.38 -15.75
CA GLU A 68 -9.88 17.11 -14.64
C GLU A 68 -10.88 17.37 -13.52
N ALA A 69 -12.09 17.83 -13.87
CA ALA A 69 -13.17 18.05 -12.92
C ALA A 69 -13.64 16.76 -12.21
N GLY A 70 -13.55 15.61 -12.90
CA GLY A 70 -13.98 14.31 -12.38
C GLY A 70 -12.90 13.49 -11.67
N ILE A 71 -11.63 13.92 -11.70
CA ILE A 71 -10.51 13.06 -11.30
C ILE A 71 -10.55 12.66 -9.81
N LEU A 72 -11.01 13.54 -8.92
CA LEU A 72 -11.12 13.24 -7.49
C LEU A 72 -12.24 12.22 -7.19
N GLU A 73 -13.33 12.26 -7.97
CA GLU A 73 -14.38 11.27 -7.86
C GLU A 73 -13.88 9.91 -8.38
N ASP A 74 -13.27 9.89 -9.55
CA ASP A 74 -12.69 8.67 -10.11
C ASP A 74 -11.63 8.05 -9.17
N ALA A 75 -10.78 8.90 -8.58
CA ALA A 75 -9.75 8.51 -7.61
C ALA A 75 -10.33 7.92 -6.33
N THR A 76 -11.59 8.19 -6.01
CA THR A 76 -12.25 7.69 -4.81
C THR A 76 -13.12 6.47 -5.11
N ALA A 77 -13.90 6.53 -6.19
CA ALA A 77 -14.89 5.52 -6.54
C ALA A 77 -14.26 4.31 -7.23
N ASN A 78 -13.32 4.54 -8.16
CA ASN A 78 -12.86 3.53 -9.10
C ASN A 78 -11.50 2.96 -8.71
N THR A 79 -10.48 3.81 -8.53
CA THR A 79 -9.12 3.37 -8.16
C THR A 79 -8.90 3.35 -6.64
N GLN A 80 -9.71 4.11 -5.91
CA GLN A 80 -9.61 4.34 -4.46
C GLN A 80 -8.28 4.96 -3.99
N VAL A 81 -7.45 5.50 -4.89
CA VAL A 81 -6.20 6.26 -4.61
C VAL A 81 -6.41 7.26 -3.48
N VAL A 82 -7.56 7.92 -3.49
CA VAL A 82 -7.98 8.88 -2.47
C VAL A 82 -9.13 8.29 -1.66
N ASN A 83 -9.08 8.39 -0.33
CA ASN A 83 -10.20 7.97 0.51
C ASN A 83 -11.31 9.05 0.55
N ARG A 84 -12.52 8.68 0.99
CA ARG A 84 -13.68 9.59 0.97
C ARG A 84 -13.47 10.88 1.79
N ILE A 85 -12.78 10.80 2.93
CA ILE A 85 -12.51 11.98 3.78
C ILE A 85 -11.53 12.90 3.08
N ALA A 86 -10.45 12.34 2.53
CA ALA A 86 -9.47 13.07 1.75
C ALA A 86 -10.11 13.75 0.54
N ARG A 87 -11.00 13.06 -0.19
CA ARG A 87 -11.77 13.65 -1.29
C ARG A 87 -12.52 14.91 -0.84
N THR A 88 -13.21 14.89 0.30
CA THR A 88 -13.93 16.07 0.81
C THR A 88 -13.00 17.28 0.99
N HIS A 89 -11.79 17.06 1.53
CA HIS A 89 -10.81 18.14 1.69
C HIS A 89 -10.26 18.64 0.35
N LEU A 90 -10.01 17.74 -0.60
CA LEU A 90 -9.44 18.08 -1.91
C LEU A 90 -10.46 18.70 -2.85
N GLU A 91 -11.73 18.31 -2.77
CA GLU A 91 -12.82 18.94 -3.52
C GLU A 91 -12.96 20.41 -3.13
N ARG A 92 -12.72 20.72 -1.84
CA ARG A 92 -12.74 22.11 -1.38
C ARG A 92 -11.69 22.98 -2.07
N LEU A 93 -10.49 22.44 -2.34
CA LEU A 93 -9.47 23.14 -3.13
C LEU A 93 -9.98 23.44 -4.55
N ARG A 94 -10.64 22.47 -5.19
CA ARG A 94 -11.21 22.67 -6.53
C ARG A 94 -12.25 23.79 -6.53
N GLU A 95 -13.16 23.78 -5.56
CA GLU A 95 -14.21 24.79 -5.43
C GLU A 95 -13.63 26.18 -5.17
N ASP A 96 -12.66 26.30 -4.26
CA ASP A 96 -12.01 27.59 -3.99
C ASP A 96 -11.20 28.07 -5.22
N ARG A 97 -10.53 27.16 -5.95
CA ARG A 97 -9.87 27.49 -7.24
C ARG A 97 -10.86 27.93 -8.30
N HIS A 98 -12.04 27.31 -8.37
CA HIS A 98 -13.11 27.71 -9.29
C HIS A 98 -13.59 29.13 -8.96
N ARG A 99 -13.82 29.44 -7.67
CA ARG A 99 -14.16 30.81 -7.21
C ARG A 99 -13.06 31.82 -7.53
N CYS A 100 -11.78 31.42 -7.46
CA CYS A 100 -10.68 32.30 -7.87
C CYS A 100 -10.66 32.59 -9.37
N ALA A 101 -11.12 31.65 -10.22
CA ALA A 101 -11.06 31.80 -11.68
C ALA A 101 -12.29 32.51 -12.27
N HIS A 102 -13.45 32.38 -11.62
CA HIS A 102 -14.71 32.96 -12.09
C HIS A 102 -15.06 34.22 -11.28
N PRO A 103 -14.98 35.43 -11.88
CA PRO A 103 -15.53 36.61 -11.23
C PRO A 103 -17.04 36.44 -11.07
N ALA A 104 -17.53 36.50 -9.84
CA ALA A 104 -18.97 36.52 -9.58
C ALA A 104 -19.49 37.88 -10.04
N PHE A 105 -20.22 37.94 -11.16
CA PHE A 105 -20.92 39.15 -11.60
C PHE A 105 -22.21 39.36 -10.79
N SER A 106 -22.09 39.52 -9.47
CA SER A 106 -23.18 40.00 -8.61
C SER A 106 -23.06 41.52 -8.40
N ALA A 107 -24.14 42.20 -8.01
CA ALA A 107 -24.16 43.65 -7.81
C ALA A 107 -23.17 44.16 -6.72
N GLU A 108 -22.60 43.24 -5.94
CA GLU A 108 -21.65 43.45 -4.83
C GLU A 108 -20.27 42.81 -5.13
N ALA A 109 -19.92 42.63 -6.42
CA ALA A 109 -18.83 41.77 -6.89
C ALA A 109 -17.41 42.12 -6.39
N ASP A 110 -17.07 41.65 -5.19
CA ASP A 110 -15.67 41.41 -4.82
C ASP A 110 -15.22 40.06 -5.41
N LEU A 111 -14.07 40.05 -6.08
CA LEU A 111 -13.41 38.80 -6.45
C LEU A 111 -13.10 38.00 -5.19
N PHE A 112 -13.36 36.69 -5.23
CA PHE A 112 -13.00 35.82 -4.11
C PHE A 112 -11.49 35.89 -3.84
N GLU A 113 -11.15 36.47 -2.69
CA GLU A 113 -9.79 36.58 -2.18
C GLU A 113 -9.62 35.61 -1.00
N PRO A 114 -8.90 34.49 -1.18
CA PRO A 114 -8.69 33.53 -0.11
C PRO A 114 -7.75 34.10 0.95
N SER A 115 -7.95 33.77 2.23
CA SER A 115 -7.00 34.15 3.28
C SER A 115 -5.70 33.34 3.17
N PRO A 116 -4.56 33.87 3.68
CA PRO A 116 -3.30 33.12 3.73
C PRO A 116 -3.43 31.77 4.45
N GLU A 117 -4.26 31.68 5.49
CA GLU A 117 -4.49 30.46 6.28
C GLU A 117 -5.25 29.41 5.45
N LEU A 118 -6.25 29.84 4.67
CA LEU A 118 -6.99 28.96 3.78
C LEU A 118 -6.07 28.36 2.71
N VAL A 119 -5.21 29.19 2.10
CA VAL A 119 -4.22 28.70 1.13
C VAL A 119 -3.24 27.73 1.78
N ARG A 120 -2.77 28.03 2.99
CA ARG A 120 -1.86 27.15 3.73
C ARG A 120 -2.50 25.79 4.02
N LEU A 121 -3.77 25.76 4.44
CA LEU A 121 -4.52 24.52 4.65
C LEU A 121 -4.55 23.67 3.37
N HIS A 122 -4.87 24.29 2.24
CA HIS A 122 -4.90 23.60 0.95
C HIS A 122 -3.54 23.04 0.54
N LEU A 123 -2.47 23.81 0.69
CA LEU A 123 -1.11 23.36 0.38
C LEU A 123 -0.70 22.14 1.22
N VAL A 124 -1.00 22.15 2.52
CA VAL A 124 -0.71 21.02 3.42
C VAL A 124 -1.55 19.81 3.02
N ASN A 125 -2.86 19.97 2.81
CA ASN A 125 -3.73 18.88 2.39
C ASN A 125 -3.31 18.26 1.05
N THR A 126 -2.89 19.07 0.08
CA THR A 126 -2.38 18.56 -1.21
C THR A 126 -1.18 17.65 -1.00
N VAL A 127 -0.24 18.02 -0.12
CA VAL A 127 0.93 17.20 0.18
C VAL A 127 0.54 15.95 0.95
N ASP A 128 -0.16 16.11 2.07
CA ASP A 128 -0.43 15.03 3.01
C ASP A 128 -1.38 13.99 2.42
N LEU A 129 -2.37 14.41 1.64
CA LEU A 129 -3.41 13.52 1.14
C LEU A 129 -3.15 12.98 -0.26
N VAL A 130 -2.28 13.65 -1.03
CA VAL A 130 -1.98 13.26 -2.41
C VAL A 130 -0.48 13.13 -2.60
N LEU A 131 0.29 14.22 -2.69
CA LEU A 131 1.66 14.18 -3.24
C LEU A 131 2.62 13.26 -2.47
N SER A 132 2.49 13.17 -1.14
CA SER A 132 3.33 12.31 -0.29
C SER A 132 2.88 10.85 -0.24
N GLN A 133 1.68 10.54 -0.75
CA GLN A 133 1.10 9.21 -0.69
C GLN A 133 1.57 8.36 -1.87
N GLU A 134 1.82 7.07 -1.64
CA GLU A 134 2.14 6.13 -2.71
C GLU A 134 0.89 5.72 -3.51
N PRO A 135 1.02 5.38 -4.81
CA PRO A 135 -0.05 4.74 -5.56
C PRO A 135 -0.28 3.31 -5.06
N LEU A 136 -1.27 3.15 -4.17
CA LEU A 136 -1.67 1.84 -3.65
C LEU A 136 -2.83 1.25 -4.46
N GLN A 137 -2.71 -0.02 -4.85
CA GLN A 137 -3.76 -0.74 -5.57
C GLN A 137 -5.04 -0.91 -4.73
N GLY A 138 -6.16 -0.68 -5.41
CA GLY A 138 -7.52 -0.74 -4.87
C GLY A 138 -8.13 -2.14 -4.93
N LYS A 139 -9.40 -2.21 -5.36
CA LYS A 139 -10.19 -3.46 -5.42
C LYS A 139 -9.72 -4.44 -6.51
N ALA A 140 -8.99 -3.95 -7.52
CA ALA A 140 -8.58 -4.73 -8.69
C ALA A 140 -7.63 -5.90 -8.37
N ILE A 141 -7.05 -5.96 -7.16
CA ILE A 141 -6.10 -7.02 -6.76
C ILE A 141 -6.71 -8.43 -6.86
N PHE A 142 -8.02 -8.58 -6.68
CA PHE A 142 -8.68 -9.89 -6.72
C PHE A 142 -8.77 -10.41 -8.13
N ASP A 143 -9.23 -9.57 -9.05
CA ASP A 143 -9.40 -9.93 -10.46
C ASP A 143 -8.03 -10.21 -11.08
N LEU A 144 -7.01 -9.40 -10.73
CA LEU A 144 -5.63 -9.65 -11.11
C LEU A 144 -5.11 -10.99 -10.58
N TYR A 145 -5.30 -11.27 -9.28
CA TYR A 145 -4.83 -12.53 -8.70
C TYR A 145 -5.54 -13.74 -9.31
N ASP A 146 -6.85 -13.66 -9.55
CA ASP A 146 -7.63 -14.74 -10.18
C ASP A 146 -7.06 -15.10 -11.56
N VAL A 147 -6.77 -14.10 -12.39
CA VAL A 147 -6.12 -14.30 -13.70
C VAL A 147 -4.70 -14.83 -13.54
N ASP A 148 -3.90 -14.20 -12.69
CA ASP A 148 -2.48 -14.54 -12.52
C ASP A 148 -2.31 -15.97 -11.99
N VAL A 149 -3.06 -16.39 -10.97
CA VAL A 149 -2.92 -17.73 -10.34
C VAL A 149 -3.32 -18.87 -11.28
N GLN A 150 -4.23 -18.59 -12.22
CA GLN A 150 -4.62 -19.53 -13.29
C GLN A 150 -3.63 -19.55 -14.45
N SER A 151 -2.83 -18.50 -14.61
CA SER A 151 -1.88 -18.39 -15.72
C SER A 151 -0.72 -19.40 -15.62
N PRO A 152 -0.16 -19.82 -16.78
CA PRO A 152 1.10 -20.58 -16.82
C PRO A 152 2.30 -19.81 -16.26
N GLY A 153 2.22 -18.47 -16.23
CA GLY A 153 3.29 -17.59 -15.75
C GLY A 153 3.38 -17.50 -14.23
N PHE A 154 2.39 -18.00 -13.49
CA PHE A 154 2.44 -18.00 -12.03
C PHE A 154 3.54 -18.92 -11.51
N PRO A 155 4.35 -18.49 -10.52
CA PRO A 155 5.41 -19.32 -9.98
C PRO A 155 4.90 -20.65 -9.40
N THR A 156 5.66 -21.73 -9.61
CA THR A 156 5.33 -23.06 -9.08
C THR A 156 6.18 -23.45 -7.85
N ALA A 157 7.38 -22.89 -7.75
CA ALA A 157 8.27 -23.11 -6.60
C ALA A 157 7.80 -22.28 -5.39
N TYR A 158 7.76 -22.91 -4.22
CA TYR A 158 7.22 -22.33 -2.99
C TYR A 158 7.77 -20.93 -2.67
N GLU A 159 9.10 -20.79 -2.58
CA GLU A 159 9.74 -19.50 -2.27
C GLU A 159 9.41 -18.41 -3.30
N ARG A 160 9.36 -18.77 -4.59
CA ARG A 160 9.00 -17.82 -5.65
C ARG A 160 7.55 -17.36 -5.56
N ILE A 161 6.64 -18.19 -5.05
CA ILE A 161 5.26 -17.78 -4.79
C ILE A 161 5.22 -16.77 -3.65
N LEU A 162 6.04 -16.96 -2.61
CA LEU A 162 6.10 -16.01 -1.50
C LEU A 162 6.53 -14.62 -1.98
N ASP A 163 7.65 -14.55 -2.71
CA ASP A 163 8.18 -13.28 -3.23
C ASP A 163 7.22 -12.62 -4.22
N TYR A 164 6.65 -13.40 -5.15
CA TYR A 164 5.69 -12.89 -6.14
C TYR A 164 4.45 -12.31 -5.47
N VAL A 165 3.90 -13.03 -4.47
CA VAL A 165 2.68 -12.58 -3.79
C VAL A 165 2.93 -11.35 -2.95
N GLU A 166 4.07 -11.29 -2.27
CA GLU A 166 4.47 -10.11 -1.48
C GLU A 166 4.59 -8.88 -2.37
N GLN A 167 5.36 -8.98 -3.46
CA GLN A 167 5.62 -7.85 -4.34
C GLN A 167 4.36 -7.36 -5.05
N ARG A 168 3.51 -8.28 -5.52
CA ARG A 168 2.38 -7.95 -6.40
C ARG A 168 1.06 -7.72 -5.67
N TYR A 169 0.85 -8.32 -4.50
CA TYR A 169 -0.45 -8.24 -3.79
C TYR A 169 -0.36 -7.78 -2.33
N LEU A 170 0.84 -7.52 -1.78
CA LEU A 170 1.00 -7.02 -0.40
C LEU A 170 1.70 -5.66 -0.33
N ALA A 171 2.84 -5.48 -0.98
CA ALA A 171 3.73 -4.33 -0.78
C ALA A 171 3.09 -2.99 -1.17
N ARG A 172 2.37 -2.94 -2.30
CA ARG A 172 1.72 -1.72 -2.81
C ARG A 172 0.20 -1.82 -2.81
N VAL A 173 -0.34 -2.42 -1.75
CA VAL A 173 -1.78 -2.67 -1.61
C VAL A 173 -2.27 -2.09 -0.29
N ARG A 174 -3.45 -1.45 -0.31
CA ARG A 174 -4.03 -0.90 0.94
C ARG A 174 -4.22 -2.00 1.99
N ALA A 175 -3.97 -1.68 3.25
CA ALA A 175 -4.14 -2.62 4.37
C ALA A 175 -5.53 -3.29 4.40
N GLN A 176 -6.60 -2.54 4.10
CA GLN A 176 -7.95 -3.11 3.99
C GLN A 176 -8.06 -4.14 2.87
N ASN A 177 -7.43 -3.89 1.73
CA ASN A 177 -7.45 -4.80 0.58
C ASN A 177 -6.60 -6.04 0.85
N VAL A 178 -5.46 -5.91 1.55
CA VAL A 178 -4.69 -7.06 2.05
C VAL A 178 -5.52 -7.94 3.01
N ARG A 179 -6.27 -7.34 3.94
CA ARG A 179 -7.20 -8.07 4.83
C ARG A 179 -8.28 -8.81 4.05
N ASN A 180 -8.90 -8.12 3.10
CA ASN A 180 -9.91 -8.72 2.24
C ASN A 180 -9.30 -9.88 1.42
N PHE A 181 -8.08 -9.68 0.89
CA PHE A 181 -7.35 -10.66 0.09
C PHE A 181 -7.08 -11.95 0.87
N GLY A 182 -6.47 -11.84 2.05
CA GLY A 182 -6.27 -12.98 2.95
C GLY A 182 -7.57 -13.69 3.32
N THR A 183 -8.65 -12.93 3.52
CA THR A 183 -9.98 -13.51 3.83
C THR A 183 -10.56 -14.30 2.66
N VAL A 184 -10.39 -13.85 1.41
CA VAL A 184 -10.85 -14.58 0.23
C VAL A 184 -10.02 -15.83 -0.01
N LEU A 185 -8.68 -15.76 0.10
CA LEU A 185 -7.82 -16.94 0.05
C LEU A 185 -8.25 -17.99 1.08
N ALA A 186 -8.52 -17.56 2.32
CA ALA A 186 -9.02 -18.45 3.36
C ALA A 186 -10.40 -19.05 3.04
N LYS A 187 -11.34 -18.25 2.51
CA LYS A 187 -12.66 -18.74 2.09
C LYS A 187 -12.55 -19.76 0.96
N SER A 188 -11.64 -19.56 0.01
CA SER A 188 -11.38 -20.52 -1.05
C SER A 188 -10.96 -21.87 -0.47
N LEU A 189 -9.99 -21.89 0.45
CA LEU A 189 -9.50 -23.13 1.08
C LEU A 189 -10.53 -23.81 2.01
N LEU A 190 -11.42 -23.06 2.64
CA LEU A 190 -12.37 -23.58 3.64
C LEU A 190 -13.75 -23.91 3.08
N LYS A 191 -14.16 -23.22 2.02
CA LYS A 191 -15.52 -23.31 1.46
C LYS A 191 -15.54 -23.65 -0.04
N GLY A 192 -14.39 -23.74 -0.70
CA GLY A 192 -14.30 -23.96 -2.14
C GLY A 192 -14.86 -22.79 -2.95
N VAL A 193 -14.79 -21.56 -2.40
CA VAL A 193 -15.31 -20.35 -3.08
C VAL A 193 -14.19 -19.30 -3.21
N PRO A 194 -13.80 -18.92 -4.43
CA PRO A 194 -14.41 -19.32 -5.71
C PRO A 194 -13.98 -20.73 -6.17
N ALA A 195 -14.87 -21.46 -6.86
CA ALA A 195 -14.70 -22.89 -7.14
C ALA A 195 -13.55 -23.19 -8.12
N GLN A 196 -13.23 -22.25 -9.02
CA GLN A 196 -12.12 -22.40 -9.95
C GLN A 196 -10.74 -22.45 -9.27
N TRP A 197 -10.65 -22.09 -7.98
CA TRP A 197 -9.39 -22.16 -7.22
C TRP A 197 -9.15 -23.50 -6.53
N GLU A 198 -10.15 -24.38 -6.47
CA GLU A 198 -10.03 -25.72 -5.89
C GLU A 198 -8.84 -26.52 -6.46
N PRO A 199 -8.63 -26.63 -7.80
CA PRO A 199 -7.48 -27.34 -8.34
C PRO A 199 -6.14 -26.61 -8.09
N LEU A 200 -6.18 -25.34 -7.67
CA LEU A 200 -5.02 -24.47 -7.50
C LEU A 200 -4.54 -24.38 -6.05
N HIS A 201 -5.04 -25.22 -5.14
CA HIS A 201 -4.65 -25.20 -3.72
C HIS A 201 -3.13 -25.22 -3.46
N ARG A 202 -2.36 -25.86 -4.34
CA ARG A 202 -0.88 -25.84 -4.26
C ARG A 202 -0.26 -24.45 -4.44
N LYS A 203 -0.97 -23.52 -5.09
CA LYS A 203 -0.62 -22.09 -5.25
C LYS A 203 -1.28 -21.21 -4.18
N ILE A 204 -2.56 -21.46 -3.88
CA ILE A 204 -3.35 -20.67 -2.90
C ILE A 204 -2.81 -20.79 -1.48
N ILE A 205 -2.40 -21.99 -1.04
CA ILE A 205 -1.88 -22.21 0.31
C ILE A 205 -0.60 -21.37 0.54
N PRO A 206 0.44 -21.44 -0.31
CA PRO A 206 1.60 -20.56 -0.19
C PRO A 206 1.23 -19.08 -0.23
N SER A 207 0.27 -18.65 -1.06
CA SER A 207 -0.16 -17.25 -1.08
C SER A 207 -0.77 -16.78 0.25
N LEU A 208 -1.60 -17.62 0.90
CA LEU A 208 -2.14 -17.31 2.23
C LEU A 208 -1.03 -17.31 3.30
N VAL A 209 -0.05 -18.19 3.16
CA VAL A 209 1.14 -18.19 4.02
C VAL A 209 1.94 -16.90 3.84
N THR A 210 2.11 -16.39 2.63
CA THR A 210 2.72 -15.07 2.40
C THR A 210 1.99 -13.98 3.17
N VAL A 211 0.65 -13.98 3.15
CA VAL A 211 -0.14 -12.99 3.89
C VAL A 211 0.13 -13.08 5.40
N ARG A 212 0.20 -14.30 5.95
CA ARG A 212 0.55 -14.52 7.36
C ARG A 212 1.94 -13.96 7.70
N ASP A 213 2.93 -14.30 6.89
CA ASP A 213 4.33 -14.07 7.21
C ASP A 213 4.80 -12.65 6.86
N ARG A 214 4.22 -12.03 5.83
CA ARG A 214 4.65 -10.73 5.28
C ARG A 214 3.67 -9.58 5.52
N ALA A 215 2.47 -9.83 6.07
CA ALA A 215 1.51 -8.78 6.44
C ALA A 215 1.07 -8.86 7.92
N PRO A 216 2.00 -8.70 8.88
CA PRO A 216 1.73 -8.89 10.31
C PRO A 216 0.64 -7.95 10.86
N GLN A 217 0.52 -6.75 10.31
CA GLN A 217 -0.53 -5.79 10.66
C GLN A 217 -1.95 -6.21 10.23
N ALA A 218 -2.07 -7.04 9.19
CA ALA A 218 -3.37 -7.50 8.67
C ALA A 218 -3.75 -8.88 9.20
N TRP A 219 -2.77 -9.70 9.59
CA TRP A 219 -2.98 -11.09 9.97
C TRP A 219 -3.94 -11.33 11.14
N PRO A 220 -3.92 -10.55 12.25
CA PRO A 220 -4.83 -10.79 13.38
C PRO A 220 -6.31 -10.78 12.98
N ASP A 221 -6.70 -9.82 12.13
CA ASP A 221 -8.07 -9.69 11.63
C ASP A 221 -8.44 -10.86 10.69
N ILE A 222 -7.51 -11.26 9.80
CA ILE A 222 -7.70 -12.39 8.90
C ILE A 222 -7.83 -13.69 9.69
N PHE A 223 -6.98 -13.89 10.69
CA PHE A 223 -7.00 -15.06 11.57
C PHE A 223 -8.33 -15.16 12.33
N ALA A 224 -8.81 -14.05 12.91
CA ALA A 224 -10.11 -14.01 13.55
C ALA A 224 -11.25 -14.36 12.57
N ALA A 225 -11.18 -13.87 11.32
CA ALA A 225 -12.14 -14.23 10.28
C ALA A 225 -12.08 -15.73 9.93
N ILE A 226 -10.89 -16.32 9.83
CA ILE A 226 -10.67 -17.77 9.59
C ILE A 226 -11.32 -18.60 10.70
N VAL A 227 -11.06 -18.26 11.97
CA VAL A 227 -11.65 -18.97 13.12
C VAL A 227 -13.18 -18.95 13.05
N ARG A 228 -13.77 -17.78 12.81
CA ARG A 228 -15.23 -17.64 12.64
C ARG A 228 -15.76 -18.48 11.48
N LEU A 229 -15.05 -18.53 10.35
CA LEU A 229 -15.46 -19.35 9.20
C LEU A 229 -15.49 -20.84 9.55
N ILE A 230 -14.50 -21.32 10.29
CA ILE A 230 -14.41 -22.72 10.73
C ILE A 230 -15.55 -23.05 11.71
N GLU A 231 -15.81 -22.18 12.69
CA GLU A 231 -16.92 -22.37 13.63
C GLU A 231 -18.28 -22.45 12.93
N ILE A 232 -18.50 -21.60 11.91
CA ILE A 232 -19.75 -21.61 11.12
C ILE A 232 -19.86 -22.91 10.31
N SER A 233 -18.76 -23.37 9.69
CA SER A 233 -18.75 -24.62 8.94
C SER A 233 -19.04 -25.82 9.85
N ASN A 234 -18.43 -25.90 11.04
CA ASN A 234 -18.65 -26.98 12.00
C ASN A 234 -20.10 -27.02 12.52
N ARG A 235 -20.74 -25.86 12.71
CA ARG A 235 -22.15 -25.79 13.12
C ARG A 235 -23.12 -26.30 12.04
N ARG A 236 -22.75 -26.22 10.75
CA ARG A 236 -23.60 -26.68 9.63
C ARG A 236 -23.51 -28.18 9.36
N THR A 237 -22.37 -28.81 9.66
CA THR A 237 -22.13 -30.23 9.34
C THR A 237 -22.43 -31.20 10.49
N GLY A 238 -22.71 -30.71 11.71
CA GLY A 238 -23.03 -31.57 12.86
C GLY A 238 -21.91 -32.55 13.27
N LEU A 239 -20.69 -32.38 12.74
CA LEU A 239 -19.55 -33.27 12.97
C LEU A 239 -18.50 -32.59 13.85
N ALA A 240 -17.97 -33.34 14.82
CA ALA A 240 -16.79 -32.98 15.60
C ALA A 240 -15.56 -32.70 14.71
N PRO A 241 -14.58 -31.90 15.14
CA PRO A 241 -13.67 -31.20 14.24
C PRO A 241 -12.67 -32.14 13.55
N LEU A 242 -12.93 -32.50 12.30
CA LEU A 242 -11.99 -33.24 11.42
C LEU A 242 -11.06 -32.34 10.59
N HIS A 243 -10.99 -31.03 10.88
CA HIS A 243 -10.13 -30.08 10.15
C HIS A 243 -8.83 -29.69 10.88
N SER A 244 -8.28 -30.58 11.71
CA SER A 244 -7.02 -30.36 12.44
C SER A 244 -5.83 -30.09 11.50
N SER A 245 -5.75 -30.73 10.33
CA SER A 245 -4.60 -30.60 9.42
C SER A 245 -4.47 -29.24 8.73
N LEU A 246 -5.59 -28.61 8.36
CA LEU A 246 -5.59 -27.28 7.73
C LEU A 246 -5.34 -26.18 8.78
N LEU A 247 -5.94 -26.31 9.96
CA LEU A 247 -5.61 -25.46 11.11
C LEU A 247 -4.14 -25.61 11.51
N PHE A 248 -3.57 -26.82 11.54
CA PHE A 248 -2.15 -27.00 11.89
C PHE A 248 -1.21 -26.35 10.88
N ARG A 249 -1.55 -26.39 9.58
CA ARG A 249 -0.79 -25.72 8.50
C ARG A 249 -0.93 -24.19 8.52
N ILE A 250 -2.11 -23.66 8.86
CA ILE A 250 -2.39 -22.21 8.93
C ILE A 250 -1.86 -21.62 10.24
N SER A 251 -2.09 -22.29 11.36
CA SER A 251 -1.77 -21.84 12.73
C SER A 251 -0.30 -21.99 13.09
N GLY A 252 0.50 -22.78 12.35
CA GLY A 252 1.95 -22.88 12.47
C GLY A 252 2.47 -22.54 13.87
N LEU A 253 2.04 -23.30 14.88
CA LEU A 253 2.34 -23.04 16.28
C LEU A 253 3.86 -23.08 16.47
N SER A 254 4.47 -21.91 16.45
CA SER A 254 5.69 -21.64 17.20
C SER A 254 5.28 -21.63 18.67
N PHE A 255 5.07 -22.81 19.24
CA PHE A 255 4.90 -23.02 20.67
C PHE A 255 5.91 -24.06 21.13
N LYS A 256 7.18 -23.65 21.13
CA LYS A 256 8.21 -24.30 21.94
C LYS A 256 7.83 -24.03 23.41
N ARG A 257 6.98 -24.89 23.99
CA ARG A 257 6.80 -24.96 25.45
C ARG A 257 8.19 -25.18 26.05
N ARG A 258 8.71 -24.16 26.74
CA ARG A 258 9.68 -24.38 27.81
C ARG A 258 8.94 -25.11 28.94
N HIS A 259 8.82 -26.43 28.85
CA HIS A 259 8.70 -27.24 30.04
C HIS A 259 10.11 -27.48 30.55
N GLY A 260 10.51 -26.67 31.53
CA GLY A 260 11.52 -27.09 32.48
C GLY A 260 10.96 -28.26 33.28
N GLN A 261 11.70 -29.36 33.32
CA GLN A 261 11.84 -30.23 34.49
C GLN A 261 13.22 -30.90 34.45
N PRO A 262 13.76 -31.31 35.61
CA PRO A 262 15.15 -31.07 35.97
C PRO A 262 16.09 -32.26 35.73
N CYS A 263 17.38 -31.93 35.61
CA CYS A 263 18.57 -32.70 35.94
C CYS A 263 18.50 -34.25 35.93
N ARG A 264 19.23 -34.86 34.99
CA ARG A 264 20.14 -35.97 35.33
C ARG A 264 21.53 -35.70 34.77
N ARG A 265 22.46 -35.65 35.73
CA ARG A 265 23.90 -35.44 35.61
C ARG A 265 24.51 -36.68 34.95
N LEU A 266 25.18 -36.53 33.82
CA LEU A 266 26.21 -37.46 33.36
C LEU A 266 27.49 -36.65 33.20
N SER A 267 28.44 -37.00 34.06
CA SER A 267 29.78 -36.45 34.17
C SER A 267 30.61 -36.79 32.94
N THR A 268 31.05 -35.78 32.21
CA THR A 268 32.30 -35.84 31.43
C THR A 268 33.09 -34.57 31.71
N THR A 269 34.30 -34.79 32.20
CA THR A 269 35.31 -33.80 32.58
C THR A 269 35.77 -32.96 31.38
N PRO A 270 35.89 -31.63 31.48
CA PRO A 270 36.61 -30.85 30.49
C PRO A 270 38.08 -30.69 30.91
N SER A 271 39.00 -31.07 30.02
CA SER A 271 40.41 -30.69 30.04
C SER A 271 40.58 -29.19 29.80
N PRO A 272 41.52 -28.49 30.48
CA PRO A 272 41.65 -27.04 30.39
C PRO A 272 42.42 -26.60 29.13
N PRO A 273 42.17 -25.39 28.60
CA PRO A 273 42.99 -24.80 27.54
C PRO A 273 44.30 -24.21 28.14
N PRO A 274 45.40 -24.16 27.37
CA PRO A 274 46.63 -23.56 27.84
C PRO A 274 46.54 -22.02 27.85
N SER A 275 47.08 -21.41 28.92
CA SER A 275 47.24 -19.96 29.08
C SER A 275 48.41 -19.41 28.23
N PRO A 276 48.41 -18.10 27.91
CA PRO A 276 49.37 -17.50 26.98
C PRO A 276 50.67 -17.12 27.69
N THR A 277 51.81 -17.41 27.05
CA THR A 277 53.12 -16.93 27.50
C THR A 277 53.32 -15.47 27.11
N ILE A 278 53.60 -14.66 28.13
CA ILE A 278 54.10 -13.29 28.07
C ILE A 278 55.62 -13.31 27.88
N ALA A 279 56.12 -12.53 26.91
CA ALA A 279 57.37 -11.75 27.00
C ALA A 279 57.32 -10.71 25.87
N SER A 280 57.06 -9.43 26.17
CA SER A 280 58.09 -8.40 26.51
C SER A 280 58.97 -8.09 25.29
N LEU A 281 59.29 -6.85 24.93
CA LEU A 281 59.15 -5.51 25.49
C LEU A 281 59.82 -4.61 24.43
N LEU A 282 59.37 -3.36 24.27
CA LEU A 282 60.21 -2.13 24.19
C LEU A 282 59.60 -1.04 23.28
N VAL A 283 59.15 0.02 23.97
CA VAL A 283 59.55 1.43 23.78
C VAL A 283 59.03 2.21 22.57
N SER A 284 57.89 2.86 22.78
CA SER A 284 57.65 4.34 22.87
C SER A 284 58.10 5.30 21.72
N PRO A 285 57.79 6.62 21.78
CA PRO A 285 56.91 7.27 20.80
C PRO A 285 57.58 8.48 20.10
N SER A 286 57.00 9.04 19.02
CA SER A 286 57.21 10.47 18.66
C SER A 286 56.55 10.91 17.34
N ARG A 287 55.61 11.86 17.48
CA ARG A 287 55.47 13.16 16.78
C ARG A 287 55.10 13.28 15.28
N ASN A 288 54.05 14.08 15.10
CA ASN A 288 53.91 15.28 14.25
C ASN A 288 53.88 15.23 12.71
N SER A 289 52.78 15.80 12.22
CA SER A 289 52.68 16.96 11.30
C SER A 289 52.75 16.78 9.79
N ALA A 290 52.07 17.75 9.13
CA ALA A 290 51.97 18.09 7.71
C ALA A 290 51.01 17.21 6.88
N GLN A 291 49.89 17.67 6.30
CA GLN A 291 49.55 18.88 5.52
C GLN A 291 50.17 18.86 4.10
N ARG A 292 49.33 19.20 3.10
CA ARG A 292 49.48 19.20 1.61
C ARG A 292 48.90 17.93 0.97
N CYS A 293 48.04 17.95 -0.04
CA CYS A 293 47.44 18.98 -0.91
C CYS A 293 45.99 18.59 -1.22
#